data_AF-A0A7J2JGR1-F1
#
_entry.id   AF-A0A7J2JGR1-F1
#
_cell.length_a   1.000
_cell.length_b   1.000
_cell.length_c   1.000
_cell.angle_alpha   90.00
_cell.angle_beta   90.00
_cell.angle_gamma   90.00
#
_symmetry.space_group_name_H-M   'P 1'
#
loop_
_entity.id
_entity.type
_entity.pdbx_description
1 polymer ?
#
loop_
_entity_poly.entity_id
_entity_poly.type
_entity_poly.pdbx_seq_one_letter_code
_entity_poly.pdbx_strand_id
1 'polypeptide(L)'
;MSSLNAIVALGLAALLTIMLYFVGGKLAAKGRASPGKYEPYACGEDLPPPEPRVNLMAFFWYILFFVVFDVVAFIVATSYGVLGTTAPMLKVLPAVYLALAIMAVLVLFPLRRE
;
A
#
# COMPACT_ATOMS: atom_id res chain seq x y z
N MET A 1 -4.45 24.13 1.49
CA MET A 1 -5.59 23.34 1.99
C MET A 1 -5.45 23.25 3.50
N SER A 2 -6.41 23.70 4.31
CA SER A 2 -6.32 23.61 5.77
C SER A 2 -6.35 22.14 6.21
N SER A 3 -5.59 21.76 7.25
CA SER A 3 -5.63 20.41 7.85
C SER A 3 -7.05 20.02 8.28
N LEU A 4 -7.89 21.00 8.63
CA LEU A 4 -9.30 20.80 8.92
C LEU A 4 -10.08 20.27 7.70
N ASN A 5 -9.82 20.82 6.51
CA ASN A 5 -10.51 20.41 5.28
C ASN A 5 -10.17 18.95 4.91
N ALA A 6 -8.93 18.52 5.16
CA ALA A 6 -8.50 17.14 4.92
C ALA A 6 -9.23 16.15 5.86
N ILE A 7 -9.34 16.49 7.14
CA ILE A 7 -10.05 15.67 8.13
C ILE A 7 -11.54 15.58 7.78
N VAL A 8 -12.16 16.71 7.42
CA VAL A 8 -13.57 16.76 7.00
C VAL A 8 -13.78 15.92 5.74
N ALA A 9 -12.91 16.03 4.73
CA ALA A 9 -13.01 15.23 3.51
C ALA A 9 -12.90 13.73 3.78
N LEU A 10 -11.94 13.30 4.61
CA LEU A 10 -11.79 11.90 4.99
C LEU A 10 -13.03 11.39 5.74
N GLY A 11 -13.56 12.19 6.68
CA GLY A 11 -14.77 11.86 7.43
C GLY A 11 -15.99 11.68 6.52
N LEU A 12 -16.18 12.60 5.57
CA LEU A 12 -17.26 12.51 4.58
C LEU A 12 -17.11 11.29 3.66
N ALA A 13 -15.90 11.00 3.19
CA ALA A 13 -15.64 9.83 2.34
C ALA A 13 -15.90 8.51 3.08
N ALA A 14 -15.46 8.41 4.34
CA ALA A 14 -15.73 7.25 5.19
C ALA A 14 -17.23 7.10 5.47
N LEU A 15 -17.90 8.19 5.85
CA LEU A 15 -19.35 8.21 6.10
C LEU A 15 -20.13 7.76 4.87
N LEU A 16 -19.79 8.30 3.70
CA LEU A 16 -20.43 7.94 2.44
C LEU A 16 -20.24 6.46 2.13
N THR A 17 -19.01 5.93 2.29
CA THR A 17 -18.71 4.51 2.07
C THR A 17 -19.54 3.61 2.97
N ILE A 18 -19.62 3.94 4.26
CA ILE A 18 -20.43 3.22 5.25
C ILE A 18 -21.91 3.28 4.88
N MET A 19 -22.41 4.47 4.52
CA MET A 19 -23.81 4.66 4.13
C MET A 19 -24.15 3.81 2.91
N LEU A 20 -23.30 3.82 1.87
CA LEU A 20 -23.50 3.02 0.67
C LEU A 20 -23.48 1.52 0.97
N TYR A 21 -22.57 1.05 1.83
CA TYR A 21 -22.53 -0.35 2.23
C TYR A 21 -23.82 -0.81 2.91
N PHE A 22 -24.33 -0.03 3.88
CA PHE A 22 -25.55 -0.39 4.61
C PHE A 22 -26.82 -0.23 3.77
N VAL A 23 -26.95 0.88 3.04
CA VAL A 23 -28.10 1.12 2.16
C VAL A 23 -28.12 0.09 1.04
N GLY A 24 -26.98 -0.16 0.38
CA GLY A 24 -26.85 -1.18 -0.65
C GLY A 24 -27.19 -2.58 -0.14
N GLY A 25 -26.68 -2.96 1.03
CA GLY A 25 -27.02 -4.24 1.67
C GLY A 25 -28.49 -4.38 2.08
N LYS A 26 -29.16 -3.27 2.44
CA LYS A 26 -30.59 -3.25 2.75
C LYS A 26 -31.47 -3.32 1.50
N LEU A 27 -31.07 -2.65 0.42
CA LEU A 27 -31.81 -2.62 -0.84
C LEU A 27 -31.56 -3.84 -1.74
N ALA A 28 -30.47 -4.58 -1.50
CA ALA A 28 -30.10 -5.75 -2.30
C ALA A 28 -31.16 -6.86 -2.26
N ALA A 29 -31.45 -7.46 -3.42
CA ALA A 29 -32.26 -8.66 -3.53
C ALA A 29 -31.50 -9.85 -2.93
N LYS A 30 -31.93 -10.35 -1.77
CA LYS A 30 -31.18 -11.36 -1.01
C LYS A 30 -31.23 -12.78 -1.61
N GLY A 31 -32.20 -13.07 -2.49
CA GLY A 31 -32.41 -14.41 -3.06
C GLY A 31 -32.65 -15.49 -2.00
N ARG A 32 -32.83 -16.75 -2.42
CA ARG A 32 -32.84 -17.90 -1.48
C ARG A 32 -31.40 -18.28 -1.15
N ALA A 33 -31.16 -18.70 0.09
CA ALA A 33 -29.89 -19.31 0.46
C ALA A 33 -29.84 -20.72 -0.15
N SER A 34 -28.78 -21.01 -0.91
CA SER A 34 -28.44 -22.35 -1.39
C SER A 34 -26.95 -22.61 -1.08
N PRO A 35 -26.53 -23.86 -0.89
CA PRO A 35 -25.12 -24.19 -0.66
C PRO A 35 -24.19 -23.58 -1.74
N GLY A 36 -24.53 -23.81 -3.02
CA GLY A 36 -23.77 -23.25 -4.15
C GLY A 36 -23.75 -21.73 -4.28
N LYS A 37 -24.60 -20.98 -3.56
CA LYS A 37 -24.52 -19.51 -3.53
C LYS A 37 -23.25 -19.01 -2.83
N TYR A 38 -22.74 -19.80 -1.88
CA TYR A 38 -21.61 -19.44 -1.03
C TYR A 38 -20.34 -20.21 -1.38
N GLU A 39 -20.42 -21.16 -2.32
CA GLU A 39 -19.27 -21.89 -2.84
C GLU A 39 -18.38 -20.99 -3.71
N PRO A 40 -17.05 -21.15 -3.66
CA PRO A 40 -16.14 -20.42 -4.53
C PRO A 40 -16.46 -20.63 -6.01
N TYR A 41 -16.27 -19.59 -6.81
CA TYR A 41 -16.44 -19.72 -8.25
C TYR A 41 -15.34 -20.61 -8.84
N ALA A 42 -15.74 -21.77 -9.34
CA ALA A 42 -14.90 -22.76 -9.99
C ALA A 42 -15.52 -23.22 -11.32
N CYS A 43 -16.08 -22.29 -12.11
CA CYS A 43 -16.81 -22.61 -13.34
C CYS A 43 -17.99 -23.59 -13.16
N GLY A 44 -18.51 -23.73 -11.93
CA GLY A 44 -19.55 -24.70 -11.56
C GLY A 44 -19.02 -26.10 -11.24
N GLU A 45 -17.71 -26.30 -11.20
CA GLU A 45 -17.08 -27.53 -10.76
C GLU A 45 -16.97 -27.57 -9.22
N ASP A 46 -17.18 -28.75 -8.64
CA ASP A 46 -16.98 -29.00 -7.21
C ASP A 46 -15.48 -29.24 -6.95
N LEU A 47 -14.71 -28.15 -7.01
CA LEU A 47 -13.29 -28.16 -6.70
C LEU A 47 -13.08 -27.82 -5.21
N PRO A 48 -12.24 -28.57 -4.49
CA PRO A 48 -11.84 -28.16 -3.16
C PRO A 48 -11.18 -26.76 -3.24
N PRO A 49 -11.33 -25.90 -2.22
CA PRO A 49 -10.73 -24.58 -2.23
C PRO A 49 -9.24 -24.68 -2.58
N PRO A 50 -8.79 -24.09 -3.71
CA PRO A 50 -7.39 -24.14 -4.04
C PRO A 50 -6.64 -23.39 -2.94
N GLU A 51 -5.55 -23.98 -2.45
CA GLU A 51 -4.50 -23.25 -1.76
C GLU A 51 -3.51 -22.78 -2.84
N PRO A 52 -3.72 -21.61 -3.47
CA PRO A 52 -2.82 -21.20 -4.53
C PRO A 52 -1.44 -20.97 -3.93
N ARG A 53 -0.50 -21.87 -4.25
CA ARG A 53 0.94 -21.61 -4.09
C ARG A 53 1.37 -20.67 -5.20
N VAL A 54 0.89 -19.44 -5.15
CA VAL A 54 1.30 -18.38 -6.09
C VAL A 54 2.75 -18.05 -5.79
N ASN A 55 3.59 -18.09 -6.83
CA ASN A 55 4.95 -17.57 -6.72
C ASN A 55 4.89 -16.05 -6.61
N LEU A 56 5.05 -15.55 -5.39
CA LEU A 56 5.05 -14.11 -5.09
C LEU A 56 6.43 -13.48 -5.18
N MET A 57 7.46 -14.17 -5.67
CA MET A 57 8.83 -13.64 -5.70
C MET A 57 8.94 -12.36 -6.54
N ALA A 58 8.25 -12.30 -7.68
CA ALA A 58 8.19 -11.07 -8.46
C ALA A 58 7.60 -9.91 -7.64
N PHE A 59 6.47 -10.14 -6.95
CA PHE A 59 5.82 -9.13 -6.10
C PHE A 59 6.71 -8.71 -4.93
N PHE A 60 7.40 -9.66 -4.29
CA PHE A 60 8.32 -9.39 -3.19
C PHE A 60 9.41 -8.40 -3.61
N TRP A 61 10.06 -8.62 -4.76
CA TRP A 61 11.07 -7.68 -5.27
C TRP A 61 10.49 -6.30 -5.56
N TYR A 62 9.30 -6.22 -6.17
CA TYR A 62 8.62 -4.94 -6.39
C TYR A 62 8.35 -4.20 -5.08
N ILE A 63 7.87 -4.89 -4.04
CA ILE A 63 7.60 -4.29 -2.73
C ILE A 63 8.89 -3.78 -2.09
N LEU A 64 9.99 -4.53 -2.16
CA LEU A 64 11.28 -4.09 -1.61
C LEU A 64 11.77 -2.80 -2.27
N PHE A 65 11.76 -2.73 -3.61
CA PHE A 65 12.14 -1.50 -4.31
C PHE A 65 11.18 -0.36 -3.98
N PHE A 66 9.87 -0.62 -3.94
CA PHE A 66 8.86 0.38 -3.59
C PHE A 66 9.13 0.99 -2.22
N VAL A 67 9.41 0.18 -1.19
CA VAL A 67 9.71 0.67 0.17
C VAL A 67 10.98 1.52 0.19
N VAL A 68 12.03 1.12 -0.54
CA VAL A 68 13.26 1.94 -0.64
C VAL A 68 12.96 3.30 -1.27
N PHE A 69 12.20 3.33 -2.37
CA PHE A 69 11.85 4.59 -3.03
C PHE A 69 10.86 5.44 -2.22
N ASP A 70 9.95 4.84 -1.47
CA ASP A 70 9.01 5.54 -0.59
C ASP A 70 9.76 6.27 0.55
N VAL A 71 10.73 5.60 1.16
CA VAL A 71 11.62 6.22 2.17
C VAL A 71 12.45 7.35 1.55
N VAL A 72 12.98 7.18 0.33
CA VAL A 72 13.68 8.24 -0.39
C VAL A 72 12.78 9.44 -0.63
N ALA A 73 11.53 9.24 -1.05
CA ALA A 73 10.58 10.32 -1.27
C ALA A 73 10.33 11.11 0.02
N PHE A 74 10.18 10.42 1.15
CA PHE A 74 10.04 11.05 2.47
C PHE A 74 11.29 11.85 2.89
N ILE A 75 12.49 11.30 2.69
CA ILE A 75 13.76 11.98 2.98
C ILE A 75 13.88 13.27 2.15
N VAL A 76 13.59 13.19 0.85
CA VAL A 76 13.66 14.35 -0.05
C VAL A 76 12.63 15.41 0.36
N ALA A 77 11.39 15.01 0.64
CA ALA A 77 10.34 15.94 1.06
C ALA A 77 10.70 16.68 2.37
N THR A 78 11.30 15.99 3.34
CA THR A 78 11.67 16.59 4.63
C THR A 78 13.01 17.32 4.59
N SER A 79 13.88 17.04 3.61
CA SER A 79 15.20 17.67 3.49
C SER A 79 15.16 19.20 3.37
N TYR A 80 14.14 19.75 2.68
CA TYR A 80 13.98 21.20 2.50
C TYR A 80 13.92 21.98 3.82
N GLY A 81 13.30 21.42 4.86
CA GLY A 81 13.23 22.06 6.18
C GLY A 81 14.56 22.02 6.94
N VAL A 82 15.37 20.98 6.70
CA VAL A 82 16.63 20.73 7.41
C VAL A 82 17.78 21.56 6.84
N LEU A 83 17.79 21.82 5.52
CA LEU A 83 18.84 22.62 4.86
C LEU A 83 18.92 24.06 5.37
N GLY A 84 17.79 24.63 5.82
CA GLY A 84 17.71 26.00 6.38
C GLY A 84 18.21 26.13 7.83
N THR A 85 18.56 25.04 8.50
CA THR A 85 18.99 25.07 9.91
C THR A 85 20.45 25.54 10.06
N THR A 86 20.85 25.98 11.27
CA THR A 86 22.25 26.32 11.58
C THR A 86 23.07 25.13 12.06
N ALA A 87 22.41 24.01 12.39
CA ALA A 87 23.04 22.79 12.89
C ALA A 87 23.70 22.00 11.74
N PRO A 88 25.03 21.92 11.67
CA PRO A 88 25.73 21.31 10.54
C PRO A 88 25.47 19.80 10.42
N MET A 89 25.34 19.09 11.54
CA MET A 89 25.08 17.65 11.55
C MET A 89 23.75 17.28 10.89
N LEU A 90 22.72 18.10 11.08
CA LEU A 90 21.40 17.85 10.53
C LEU A 90 21.39 17.96 9.00
N LYS A 91 22.21 18.85 8.43
CA LYS A 91 22.32 19.05 6.96
C LYS A 91 22.90 17.85 6.23
N VAL A 92 23.75 17.07 6.87
CA VAL A 92 24.40 15.89 6.26
C VAL A 92 23.47 14.68 6.26
N LEU A 93 22.48 14.66 7.15
CA LEU A 93 21.61 13.50 7.38
C LEU A 93 20.84 13.04 6.12
N PRO A 94 20.19 13.91 5.32
CA PRO A 94 19.54 13.49 4.08
C PRO A 94 20.49 12.83 3.09
N ALA A 95 21.72 13.36 2.96
CA ALA A 95 22.72 12.80 2.05
C ALA A 95 23.17 11.40 2.49
N VAL A 96 23.35 11.18 3.79
CA VAL A 96 23.70 9.85 4.35
C VAL A 96 22.58 8.85 4.08
N TYR A 97 21.32 9.21 4.34
CA TYR A 97 20.21 8.29 4.08
C TYR A 97 20.01 8.01 2.58
N LEU A 98 20.24 8.99 1.71
CA LEU A 98 20.24 8.77 0.25
C LEU A 98 21.36 7.80 -0.18
N ALA A 99 22.55 7.93 0.40
CA ALA A 99 23.63 6.98 0.15
C ALA A 99 23.26 5.56 0.60
N LEU A 100 22.62 5.40 1.76
CA LEU A 100 22.12 4.10 2.24
C LEU A 100 21.04 3.53 1.31
N ALA A 101 20.13 4.36 0.80
CA ALA A 101 19.11 3.92 -0.14
C ALA A 101 19.72 3.45 -1.48
N ILE A 102 20.73 4.16 -1.99
CA ILE A 102 21.48 3.73 -3.19
C ILE A 102 22.19 2.39 -2.91
N MET A 103 22.84 2.25 -1.76
CA MET A 103 23.47 0.99 -1.35
C MET A 103 22.46 -0.16 -1.29
N ALA A 104 21.27 0.07 -0.74
CA ALA A 104 20.20 -0.93 -0.72
C ALA A 104 19.78 -1.34 -2.13
N VAL A 105 19.62 -0.40 -3.07
CA VAL A 105 19.32 -0.72 -4.47
C VAL A 105 20.43 -1.53 -5.12
N LEU A 106 21.70 -1.16 -4.90
CA LEU A 106 22.86 -1.87 -5.45
C LEU A 106 22.97 -3.30 -4.94
N VAL A 107 22.57 -3.57 -3.69
CA VAL A 107 22.51 -4.92 -3.13
C VAL A 107 21.30 -5.68 -3.66
N LEU A 108 20.12 -5.06 -3.73
CA LEU A 108 18.87 -5.73 -4.13
C LEU A 108 18.82 -6.05 -5.63
N PHE A 109 19.42 -5.21 -6.49
CA PHE A 109 19.38 -5.37 -7.94
C PHE A 109 19.95 -6.70 -8.46
N PRO A 110 21.15 -7.16 -8.03
CA PRO A 110 21.66 -8.47 -8.42
C PRO A 110 20.88 -9.62 -7.77
N LEU A 111 20.46 -9.48 -6.51
CA LEU A 111 19.72 -10.52 -5.77
C LEU A 111 18.37 -10.84 -6.40
N ARG A 112 17.75 -9.88 -7.11
CA ARG A 112 16.50 -10.11 -7.86
C ARG A 112 16.63 -11.14 -8.99
N ARG A 113 17.83 -11.35 -9.53
CA ARG A 113 18.05 -12.23 -10.69
C ARG A 113 18.20 -13.70 -10.30
N GLU A 114 18.34 -13.99 -9.01
CA GLU A 114 18.34 -15.33 -8.41
C GLU A 114 16.90 -15.78 -8.10
#